data_AF-A0A940WGP9-F1
#
_entry.id   AF-A0A940WGP9-F1
#
_cell.length_a   1.000
_cell.length_b   1.000
_cell.length_c   1.000
_cell.angle_alpha   90.00
_cell.angle_beta   90.00
_cell.angle_gamma   90.00
#
_symmetry.space_group_name_H-M   'P 1'
#
loop_
_entity.id
_entity.type
_entity.pdbx_description
1 polymer ?
#
loop_
_entity_poly.entity_id
_entity_poly.type
_entity_poly.pdbx_seq_one_letter_code
_entity_poly.pdbx_strand_id
1 'polypeptide(L)'
;MSLTPPLRDLLQAIATHLNTRDRAPTVAQLAVRVNRCPGDVARDLAVLQDLGYIARGRTNRRALRLLVPVLQVVPVAWCDACGQDMPATHTCVSPISSKEDDDG
;
A
#
# COMPACT_ATOMS: atom_id res chain seq x y z
N MET A 1 -3.83 -23.34 -13.72
CA MET A 1 -3.31 -23.27 -12.34
C MET A 1 -4.32 -22.50 -11.49
N SER A 2 -4.76 -23.06 -10.35
CA SER A 2 -5.70 -22.39 -9.43
C SER A 2 -4.97 -21.96 -8.18
N LEU A 3 -5.23 -20.73 -7.71
CA LEU A 3 -4.80 -20.25 -6.40
C LEU A 3 -5.37 -21.15 -5.31
N THR A 4 -4.52 -21.60 -4.38
CA THR A 4 -4.95 -22.35 -3.20
C THR A 4 -5.80 -21.45 -2.29
N PRO A 5 -6.73 -22.01 -1.51
CA PRO A 5 -7.53 -21.24 -0.54
C PRO A 5 -6.70 -20.27 0.34
N PRO A 6 -5.56 -20.67 0.94
CA PRO A 6 -4.77 -19.76 1.77
C PRO A 6 -4.19 -18.56 1.00
N LEU A 7 -3.83 -18.74 -0.28
CA LEU A 7 -3.33 -17.65 -1.12
C LEU A 7 -4.46 -16.68 -1.50
N ARG A 8 -5.67 -17.20 -1.73
CA ARG A 8 -6.86 -16.39 -2.03
C ARG A 8 -7.26 -15.53 -0.82
N ASP A 9 -7.30 -16.13 0.37
CA ASP A 9 -7.66 -15.41 1.60
C ASP A 9 -6.66 -14.30 1.91
N LEU A 10 -5.37 -14.56 1.66
CA LEU A 10 -4.32 -13.57 1.81
C LEU A 10 -4.45 -12.42 0.82
N LEU A 11 -4.74 -12.71 -0.46
CA LEU A 11 -5.03 -11.67 -1.46
C LEU A 11 -6.25 -10.82 -1.08
N GLN A 12 -7.33 -11.46 -0.59
CA GLN A 12 -8.54 -10.77 -0.12
C GLN A 12 -8.22 -9.86 1.08
N ALA A 13 -7.37 -10.32 2.00
CA ALA A 13 -6.96 -9.55 3.17
C ALA A 13 -6.14 -8.30 2.79
N ILE A 14 -5.26 -8.41 1.78
CA ILE A 14 -4.50 -7.29 1.22
C ILE A 14 -5.46 -6.31 0.54
N ALA A 15 -6.36 -6.80 -0.34
CA ALA A 15 -7.31 -5.97 -1.07
C ALA A 15 -8.20 -5.15 -0.12
N THR A 16 -8.76 -5.81 0.89
CA THR A 16 -9.59 -5.14 1.90
C THR A 16 -8.79 -4.10 2.70
N HIS A 17 -7.49 -4.33 2.95
CA HIS A 17 -6.66 -3.36 3.66
C HIS A 17 -6.42 -2.11 2.81
N LEU A 18 -6.10 -2.29 1.52
CA LEU A 18 -5.88 -1.19 0.59
C LEU A 18 -7.15 -0.38 0.35
N ASN A 19 -8.33 -1.01 0.33
CA ASN A 19 -9.61 -0.29 0.20
C ASN A 19 -9.97 0.57 1.43
N THR A 20 -9.38 0.28 2.59
CA THR A 20 -9.70 0.99 3.84
C THR A 20 -8.58 1.93 4.27
N ARG A 21 -7.39 1.78 3.69
CA ARG A 21 -6.19 2.53 4.04
C ARG A 21 -5.33 2.70 2.81
N ASP A 22 -4.85 3.91 2.59
CA ASP A 22 -3.96 4.25 1.46
C ASP A 22 -2.51 3.75 1.65
N ARG A 23 -2.29 2.68 2.42
CA ARG A 23 -0.96 2.12 2.67
C ARG A 23 -0.95 0.60 2.61
N ALA A 24 0.15 0.03 2.12
CA ALA A 24 0.29 -1.42 2.07
C ALA A 24 0.39 -2.03 3.49
N PRO A 25 -0.27 -3.17 3.73
CA PRO A 25 -0.20 -3.85 5.02
C PRO A 25 1.16 -4.51 5.24
N THR A 26 1.61 -4.51 6.49
CA THR A 26 2.79 -5.29 6.92
C THR A 26 2.45 -6.77 7.07
N VAL A 27 3.48 -7.63 7.06
CA VAL A 27 3.32 -9.08 7.29
C VAL A 27 2.62 -9.37 8.62
N ALA A 28 2.98 -8.67 9.69
CA ALA A 28 2.36 -8.84 11.00
C ALA A 28 0.86 -8.49 10.99
N GLN A 29 0.48 -7.40 10.30
CA GLN A 29 -0.93 -7.01 10.17
C GLN A 29 -1.74 -8.03 9.36
N LEU A 30 -1.16 -8.58 8.29
CA LEU A 30 -1.80 -9.64 7.52
C LEU A 30 -1.94 -10.92 8.34
N ALA A 31 -0.90 -11.31 9.08
CA ALA A 31 -0.89 -12.49 9.96
C ALA A 31 -2.01 -12.46 11.00
N VAL A 32 -2.21 -11.31 11.66
CA VAL A 32 -3.34 -11.11 12.59
C VAL A 32 -4.68 -11.23 11.85
N ARG A 33 -4.79 -10.64 10.64
CA ARG A 33 -6.05 -10.61 9.91
C ARG A 33 -6.49 -11.96 9.36
N VAL A 34 -5.54 -12.80 8.93
CA VAL A 34 -5.82 -14.15 8.42
C VAL A 34 -5.65 -15.23 9.49
N ASN A 35 -5.36 -14.85 10.74
CA ASN A 35 -5.12 -15.73 11.88
C ASN A 35 -4.09 -16.85 11.60
N ARG A 36 -2.91 -16.46 11.09
CA ARG A 36 -1.81 -17.39 10.76
C ARG A 36 -0.47 -16.89 11.26
N CYS A 37 0.51 -17.79 11.32
CA CYS A 37 1.87 -17.45 11.68
C CYS A 37 2.49 -16.45 10.66
N PRO A 38 3.20 -15.40 11.13
CA PRO A 38 3.84 -14.42 10.24
C PRO A 38 4.82 -15.04 9.24
N GLY A 39 5.49 -16.13 9.60
CA GLY A 39 6.41 -16.85 8.71
C GLY A 39 5.71 -17.48 7.51
N ASP A 40 4.54 -18.09 7.72
CA ASP A 40 3.76 -18.68 6.62
C ASP A 40 3.16 -17.61 5.73
N VAL A 41 2.71 -16.49 6.32
CA VAL A 41 2.25 -15.33 5.55
C VAL A 41 3.40 -14.74 4.73
N ALA A 42 4.61 -14.64 5.28
CA ALA A 42 5.76 -14.15 4.54
C ALA A 42 6.12 -15.05 3.35
N ARG A 43 6.02 -16.37 3.53
CA ARG A 43 6.23 -17.38 2.47
C ARG A 43 5.15 -17.28 1.40
N ASP A 44 3.88 -17.21 1.79
CA ASP A 44 2.76 -17.10 0.84
C ASP A 44 2.81 -15.79 0.06
N LEU A 45 3.25 -14.68 0.69
CA LEU A 45 3.49 -13.42 -0.02
C LEU A 45 4.64 -13.53 -1.03
N ALA A 46 5.67 -14.35 -0.78
CA ALA A 46 6.71 -14.60 -1.78
C ALA A 46 6.14 -15.37 -2.97
N VAL A 47 5.33 -16.40 -2.73
CA VAL A 47 4.64 -17.16 -3.80
C VAL A 47 3.73 -16.24 -4.61
N LEU A 48 2.93 -15.38 -3.97
CA LEU A 48 2.08 -14.41 -4.68
C LEU A 48 2.90 -13.41 -5.51
N GLN A 49 4.09 -13.06 -5.05
CA GLN A 49 5.00 -12.17 -5.76
C GLN A 49 5.59 -12.86 -7.00
N ASP A 50 6.05 -14.10 -6.84
CA ASP A 50 6.62 -14.91 -7.94
C ASP A 50 5.57 -15.22 -9.01
N LEU A 51 4.31 -15.38 -8.59
CA LEU A 51 3.16 -15.53 -9.49
C LEU A 51 2.70 -14.21 -10.14
N GLY A 52 3.27 -13.07 -9.75
CA GLY A 52 2.90 -11.77 -10.30
C GLY A 52 1.56 -11.23 -9.82
N TYR A 53 0.99 -11.72 -8.70
CA TYR A 53 -0.22 -11.15 -8.11
C TYR A 53 0.05 -9.93 -7.25
N ILE A 54 1.25 -9.84 -6.65
CA ILE A 54 1.69 -8.68 -5.87
C ILE A 54 3.08 -8.23 -6.30
N ALA A 55 3.33 -6.91 -6.27
CA ALA A 55 4.63 -6.32 -6.54
C ALA A 55 5.22 -5.75 -5.25
N ARG A 56 6.54 -5.88 -5.09
CA ARG A 56 7.27 -5.23 -3.98
C ARG A 56 7.65 -3.81 -4.41
N GLY A 57 6.86 -2.83 -4.01
CA GLY A 57 7.20 -1.41 -4.13
C GLY A 57 8.36 -1.04 -3.19
N ARG A 58 9.26 -0.19 -3.67
CA ARG A 58 10.26 0.50 -2.84
C ARG A 58 9.79 1.94 -2.67
N THR A 59 9.40 2.34 -1.47
CA THR A 59 9.37 3.76 -1.10
C THR A 59 10.58 4.06 -0.22
N ASN A 60 10.99 5.32 -0.17
CA ASN A 60 12.34 5.80 0.19
C ASN A 60 12.98 5.25 1.48
N ARG A 61 12.28 4.52 2.36
CA ARG A 61 12.88 3.75 3.47
C ARG A 61 12.16 2.44 3.84
N ARG A 62 11.14 1.98 3.09
CA ARG A 62 10.35 0.76 3.42
C ARG A 62 9.89 0.01 2.16
N ALA A 63 9.90 -1.32 2.22
CA ALA A 63 9.33 -2.15 1.17
C ALA A 63 7.81 -2.30 1.37
N LEU A 64 7.02 -1.82 0.42
CA LEU A 64 5.55 -1.98 0.39
C LEU A 64 5.20 -3.13 -0.57
N ARG A 65 4.12 -3.88 -0.32
CA ARG A 65 3.62 -4.93 -1.23
C ARG A 65 2.26 -4.48 -1.80
N LEU A 66 2.16 -4.28 -3.11
CA LEU A 66 0.97 -3.77 -3.81
C LEU A 66 0.31 -4.89 -4.64
N LEU A 67 -1.02 -4.91 -4.75
CA LEU A 67 -1.74 -5.83 -5.64
C LEU A 67 -1.53 -5.41 -7.11
N VAL A 68 -1.07 -6.36 -7.93
CA VAL A 68 -0.79 -6.14 -9.36
C VAL A 68 -2.03 -5.83 -10.21
N PRO A 69 -3.26 -6.31 -9.94
CA PRO A 69 -4.41 -5.82 -10.72
C PRO A 69 -4.75 -4.33 -10.45
N VAL A 70 -4.13 -3.70 -9.44
CA VAL A 70 -4.22 -2.25 -9.16
C VAL A 70 -2.95 -1.52 -9.64
N LEU A 71 -2.08 -2.15 -10.44
CA LEU A 71 -1.05 -1.43 -11.21
C LEU A 71 -1.68 -0.83 -12.48
N GLN A 72 -2.61 0.10 -12.30
CA GLN A 72 -2.37 1.35 -12.99
C GLN A 72 -1.10 1.86 -12.33
N VAL A 73 0.02 1.89 -13.05
CA VAL A 73 1.28 2.43 -12.56
C VAL A 73 1.00 3.90 -12.26
N VAL A 74 0.50 4.19 -11.07
CA VAL A 74 0.39 5.55 -10.58
C VAL A 74 1.74 5.78 -9.92
N PRO A 75 2.64 6.56 -10.55
CA PRO A 75 3.88 6.92 -9.89
C PRO A 75 3.48 7.53 -8.55
N VAL A 76 4.13 7.17 -7.45
CA VAL A 76 3.86 7.75 -6.14
C VAL A 76 5.05 8.65 -5.81
N ALA A 77 4.77 9.91 -5.50
CA ALA A 77 5.78 10.89 -5.11
C ALA A 77 5.57 11.23 -3.63
N TRP A 78 6.67 11.33 -2.88
CA TRP A 78 6.65 11.85 -1.52
C TRP A 78 6.42 13.36 -1.56
N CYS A 79 5.44 13.88 -0.82
CA CYS A 79 5.31 15.32 -0.63
C CYS A 79 5.86 15.74 0.74
N ASP A 80 6.93 16.54 0.75
CA ASP A 80 7.52 17.09 1.96
C ASP A 80 6.59 18.07 2.70
N ALA A 81 5.70 18.77 1.98
CA ALA A 81 4.76 19.70 2.61
C ALA A 81 3.66 18.99 3.42
N CYS A 82 3.22 17.81 2.98
CA CYS A 82 2.17 17.03 3.65
C CYS A 82 2.74 15.88 4.50
N GLY A 83 4.03 15.56 4.37
CA GLY A 83 4.67 14.45 5.08
C GLY A 83 4.08 13.08 4.76
N GLN A 84 3.53 12.90 3.55
CA GLN A 84 2.89 11.66 3.12
C GLN A 84 3.16 11.33 1.65
N ASP A 85 3.11 10.04 1.32
CA ASP A 85 3.17 9.53 -0.05
C ASP A 85 1.87 9.87 -0.79
N MET A 86 1.96 10.52 -1.95
CA MET A 86 0.82 10.87 -2.79
C MET A 86 0.98 10.35 -4.21
N PRO A 87 -0.12 9.97 -4.90
CA PRO A 87 -0.06 9.67 -6.33
C PRO A 87 0.49 10.89 -7.09
N ALA A 88 1.47 10.69 -7.96
CA ALA A 88 2.18 11.72 -8.72
C ALA A 88 1.28 12.49 -9.71
N THR A 89 0.05 12.00 -9.93
CA THR A 89 -1.00 12.76 -10.64
C THR A 89 -1.60 13.87 -9.78
N HIS A 90 -1.38 13.87 -8.47
CA HIS A 90 -1.77 14.94 -7.55
C HIS A 90 -0.59 15.87 -7.30
N THR A 91 -0.70 17.09 -7.81
CA THR A 91 0.23 18.16 -7.49
C THR A 91 0.06 18.54 -6.03
N CYS A 92 1.11 18.41 -5.24
CA CYS A 92 1.11 18.90 -3.87
C CYS A 92 1.06 20.43 -3.90
N VAL A 93 -0.13 21.00 -3.68
CA VAL A 93 -0.30 22.45 -3.57
C VAL A 93 0.03 22.81 -2.13
N SER A 94 1.04 23.66 -1.93
CA SER A 94 1.26 24.28 -0.63
C SER A 94 -0.05 24.91 -0.16
N PRO A 95 -0.43 24.82 1.13
CA PRO A 95 -1.56 25.58 1.63
C PRO A 95 -1.34 27.03 1.20
N ILE A 96 -2.31 27.62 0.52
CA ILE A 96 -2.36 29.07 0.34
C ILE A 96 -2.24 29.62 1.76
N SER A 97 -1.14 30.34 2.03
CA SER A 97 -1.13 31.22 3.18
C SER A 97 -2.22 32.24 2.93
N SER A 98 -3.39 32.00 3.50
CA SER A 98 -4.36 33.06 3.72
C SER A 98 -3.65 34.05 4.65
N LYS A 99 -3.05 35.08 4.08
CA LYS A 99 -3.09 36.39 4.73
C LYS A 99 -4.57 36.71 4.81
N GLU A 100 -5.21 36.41 5.93
CA GLU A 100 -6.28 37.26 6.38
C GLU A 100 -5.58 38.55 6.81
N ASP A 101 -5.79 39.62 6.05
CA ASP A 101 -5.44 40.97 6.45
C ASP A 101 -6.22 41.28 7.75
N ASP A 102 -5.47 41.38 8.84
CA ASP A 102 -5.90 41.90 10.13
C ASP A 102 -5.96 43.44 10.01
N ASP A 103 -7.15 43.97 9.72
CA ASP A 103 -7.48 45.40 9.81
C ASP A 103 -8.85 45.54 10.50
N GLY A 104 -8.83 45.72 11.83
CA GLY A 104 -10.02 45.95 12.66
C GLY A 104 -9.82 45.83 14.16
#